data_AF-A0A7S2F5Z5-F1
#
_entry.id   AF-A0A7S2F5Z5-F1
#
_cell.length_a   1.000
_cell.length_b   1.000
_cell.length_c   1.000
_cell.angle_alpha   90.00
_cell.angle_beta   90.00
_cell.angle_gamma   90.00
#
_symmetry.space_group_name_H-M   'P 1'
#
loop_
_entity.id
_entity.type
_entity.pdbx_description
1 polymer ?
#
loop_
_entity_poly.entity_id
_entity_poly.type
_entity_poly.pdbx_seq_one_letter_code
_entity_poly.pdbx_strand_id
1 'polypeptide(L)'
;WEAQFGDFANSAQIIFDQFLSSGEAKWLRMSGLTVLLPHGYDGQGPEHSSARIERFLQMVDEDPRVMPEMEEQHWFHGGHLGCQIQSVNWQIANVSTPANYFHLLRRQVHREFRKPL
;
A
#
# COMPACT_ATOMS: atom_id res chain seq x y z
N TRP A 1 8.70 8.48 -0.66
CA TRP A 1 8.69 9.29 -1.87
C TRP A 1 7.31 9.92 -1.97
N GLU A 2 7.25 11.20 -2.32
CA GLU A 2 5.99 11.95 -2.41
C GLU A 2 5.87 12.53 -3.81
N ALA A 3 4.71 12.31 -4.43
CA ALA A 3 4.37 12.95 -5.68
C ALA A 3 3.84 14.36 -5.40
N GLN A 4 4.08 15.31 -6.31
CA GLN A 4 3.46 16.65 -6.20
C GLN A 4 1.93 16.56 -6.23
N PHE A 5 1.40 15.74 -7.14
CA PHE A 5 0.02 15.28 -7.20
C PHE A 5 0.05 13.78 -7.53
N GLY A 6 -0.92 13.02 -7.01
CA GLY A 6 -0.97 11.58 -7.24
C GLY A 6 -1.06 11.20 -8.73
N ASP A 7 -1.65 12.08 -9.55
CA ASP A 7 -1.82 11.91 -10.98
C ASP A 7 -0.49 11.69 -11.73
N PHE A 8 0.61 12.28 -11.24
CA PHE A 8 1.96 12.20 -11.85
C PHE A 8 2.70 10.90 -11.57
N ALA A 9 2.15 10.01 -10.73
CA ALA A 9 2.77 8.71 -10.43
C ALA A 9 2.91 7.83 -11.69
N ASN A 10 2.07 8.05 -12.72
CA ASN A 10 2.13 7.33 -13.98
C ASN A 10 3.50 7.45 -14.70
N SER A 11 4.25 8.53 -14.48
CA SER A 11 5.59 8.73 -15.06
C SER A 11 6.59 7.65 -14.61
N ALA A 12 6.38 7.10 -13.41
CA ALA A 12 7.20 6.05 -12.81
C ALA A 12 6.53 4.66 -12.88
N GLN A 13 5.60 4.42 -13.80
CA GLN A 13 4.84 3.17 -13.88
C GLN A 13 5.73 1.93 -13.93
N ILE A 14 6.84 1.99 -14.66
CA ILE A 14 7.81 0.87 -14.74
C ILE A 14 8.36 0.51 -13.36
N ILE A 15 8.57 1.50 -12.48
CA ILE A 15 9.04 1.28 -11.12
C ILE A 15 7.97 0.60 -10.27
N PHE A 16 6.71 1.05 -10.38
CA PHE A 16 5.59 0.42 -9.67
C PHE A 16 5.40 -1.04 -10.11
N ASP A 17 5.40 -1.31 -11.41
CA ASP A 17 5.09 -2.63 -11.97
C ASP A 17 6.22 -3.65 -11.82
N GLN A 18 7.46 -3.22 -12.06
CA GLN A 18 8.59 -4.15 -12.15
C GLN A 18 9.39 -4.27 -10.86
N PHE A 19 9.33 -3.27 -9.98
CA PHE A 19 10.11 -3.27 -8.75
C PHE A 19 9.25 -3.31 -7.49
N LEU A 20 8.25 -2.42 -7.34
CA LEU A 20 7.48 -2.35 -6.10
C LEU A 20 6.45 -3.46 -5.96
N SER A 21 5.67 -3.77 -7.00
CA SER A 21 4.61 -4.78 -6.92
C SER A 21 5.14 -6.21 -6.98
N SER A 22 6.27 -6.43 -7.65
CA SER A 22 6.76 -7.77 -7.98
C SER A 22 8.18 -8.06 -7.49
N GLY A 23 8.87 -7.10 -6.88
CA GLY A 23 10.27 -7.26 -6.48
C GLY A 23 10.52 -8.31 -5.41
N GLU A 24 9.59 -8.44 -4.46
CA GLU A 24 9.65 -9.49 -3.44
C GLU A 24 9.38 -10.88 -4.04
N ALA A 25 8.33 -11.01 -4.85
CA ALA A 25 7.99 -12.28 -5.49
C ALA A 25 9.06 -12.76 -6.49
N LYS A 26 9.67 -11.85 -7.26
CA LYS A 26 10.68 -12.19 -8.28
C LYS A 26 12.07 -12.41 -7.70
N TRP A 27 12.48 -11.61 -6.71
CA TRP A 27 13.89 -11.56 -6.27
C TRP A 27 14.07 -11.64 -4.75
N LEU A 28 13.00 -11.94 -3.99
CA LEU A 28 13.01 -11.95 -2.53
C LEU A 28 13.52 -10.61 -1.93
N ARG A 29 13.35 -9.51 -2.69
CA ARG A 29 13.81 -8.20 -2.26
C ARG A 29 12.68 -7.44 -1.58
N MET A 30 12.74 -7.41 -0.25
CA MET A 30 11.85 -6.58 0.55
C MET A 30 12.14 -5.08 0.34
N SER A 31 11.09 -4.27 0.28
CA SER A 31 11.14 -2.81 0.17
C SER A 31 10.23 -2.19 1.21
N GLY A 32 10.72 -1.19 1.94
CA GLY A 32 9.93 -0.43 2.91
C GLY A 32 9.50 0.94 2.40
N LEU A 33 9.56 1.17 1.08
CA LEU A 33 9.29 2.47 0.49
C LEU A 33 7.83 2.88 0.74
N THR A 34 7.65 4.05 1.33
CA THR A 34 6.34 4.71 1.45
C THR A 34 6.14 5.67 0.29
N VAL A 35 5.00 5.59 -0.40
CA VAL A 35 4.62 6.40 -1.55
C VAL A 35 3.42 7.26 -1.14
N LEU A 36 3.65 8.57 -1.04
CA LEU A 36 2.60 9.54 -0.72
C LEU A 36 2.05 10.11 -2.03
N LEU A 37 0.77 9.81 -2.29
CA LEU A 37 0.05 10.25 -3.49
C LEU A 37 -1.10 11.16 -3.08
N PRO A 38 -0.94 12.49 -3.17
CA PRO A 38 -2.05 13.42 -2.93
C PRO A 38 -3.24 13.09 -3.84
N HIS A 39 -4.42 12.93 -3.23
CA HIS A 39 -5.65 12.52 -3.90
C HIS A 39 -6.85 13.28 -3.34
N GLY A 40 -7.72 13.79 -4.20
CA GLY A 40 -8.92 14.52 -3.80
C GLY A 40 -9.65 15.13 -5.00
N TYR A 41 -10.98 15.05 -5.01
CA TYR A 41 -11.81 15.63 -6.07
C TYR A 41 -12.25 17.05 -5.73
N ASP A 42 -11.30 17.99 -5.76
CA ASP A 42 -11.52 19.39 -5.34
C ASP A 42 -11.79 20.36 -6.52
N GLY A 43 -12.10 19.83 -7.70
CA GLY A 43 -12.44 20.64 -8.89
C GLY A 43 -11.24 21.24 -9.64
N GLN A 44 -10.01 20.79 -9.36
CA GLN A 44 -8.77 21.30 -9.97
C GLN A 44 -8.46 20.71 -11.35
N GLY A 45 -9.40 19.97 -11.94
CA GLY A 45 -9.26 19.34 -13.25
C GLY A 45 -8.68 17.93 -13.21
N PRO A 46 -8.58 17.26 -14.38
CA PRO A 46 -8.34 15.83 -14.48
C PRO A 46 -6.92 15.37 -14.10
N GLU A 47 -5.94 16.28 -14.05
CA GLU A 47 -4.53 15.99 -13.74
C GLU A 47 -4.12 16.41 -12.31
N HIS A 48 -5.10 16.78 -11.48
CA HIS A 48 -4.90 17.21 -10.08
C HIS A 48 -5.98 16.63 -9.16
N SER A 49 -6.54 15.47 -9.51
CA SER A 49 -7.69 14.90 -8.79
C SER A 49 -7.45 13.46 -8.33
N SER A 50 -6.84 12.62 -9.17
CA SER A 50 -6.83 11.19 -8.97
C SER A 50 -5.43 10.61 -8.95
N ALA A 51 -5.10 9.98 -7.81
CA ALA A 51 -3.95 9.10 -7.72
C ALA A 51 -4.15 7.77 -8.47
N ARG A 52 -5.31 7.53 -9.09
CA ARG A 52 -5.64 6.28 -9.80
C ARG A 52 -5.51 5.05 -8.89
N ILE A 53 -6.08 5.15 -7.68
CA ILE A 53 -6.00 4.13 -6.61
C ILE A 53 -6.46 2.76 -7.12
N GLU A 54 -7.44 2.72 -8.02
CA GLU A 54 -7.92 1.50 -8.67
C GLU A 54 -6.82 0.69 -9.36
N ARG A 55 -5.81 1.38 -9.93
CA ARG A 55 -4.67 0.72 -10.58
C ARG A 55 -3.78 0.03 -9.55
N PHE A 56 -3.52 0.70 -8.43
CA PHE A 56 -2.74 0.12 -7.34
C PHE A 56 -3.46 -1.08 -6.74
N LEU A 57 -4.77 -0.99 -6.54
CA LEU A 57 -5.60 -2.10 -6.05
C LEU A 57 -5.61 -3.29 -7.02
N GLN A 58 -5.71 -3.05 -8.33
CA GLN A 58 -5.64 -4.11 -9.33
C GLN A 58 -4.30 -4.86 -9.33
N MET A 59 -3.22 -4.19 -8.93
CA MET A 59 -1.87 -4.74 -8.85
C MET A 59 -1.56 -5.41 -7.50
N VAL A 60 -2.48 -5.39 -6.54
CA VAL A 60 -2.37 -6.19 -5.30
C VAL A 60 -2.51 -7.67 -5.64
N ASP A 61 -1.68 -8.52 -5.04
CA ASP A 61 -1.69 -9.97 -5.22
C ASP A 61 -2.59 -10.71 -4.20
N GLU A 62 -3.75 -10.12 -3.87
CA GLU A 62 -4.75 -10.69 -2.97
C GLU A 62 -5.86 -11.43 -3.74
N ASP A 63 -6.33 -12.57 -3.23
CA ASP A 63 -7.48 -13.27 -3.82
C ASP A 63 -8.79 -12.56 -3.42
N PRO A 64 -9.54 -11.95 -4.36
CA PRO A 64 -10.77 -11.23 -4.04
C PRO A 64 -11.91 -12.13 -3.54
N ARG A 65 -11.78 -13.45 -3.65
CA ARG A 65 -12.80 -14.42 -3.21
C ARG A 65 -12.59 -14.89 -1.77
N VAL A 66 -11.40 -14.68 -1.22
CA VAL A 66 -11.05 -15.12 0.13
C VAL A 66 -11.23 -13.94 1.07
N MET A 67 -12.18 -14.06 1.99
CA MET A 67 -12.32 -13.09 3.07
C MET A 67 -11.38 -13.46 4.22
N PRO A 68 -10.58 -12.53 4.74
CA PRO A 68 -9.75 -12.80 5.90
C PRO A 68 -10.61 -13.10 7.13
N GLU A 69 -10.31 -14.19 7.83
CA GLU A 69 -10.99 -14.53 9.08
C GLU A 69 -10.62 -13.52 10.17
N MET A 70 -11.61 -12.76 10.65
CA MET A 70 -11.44 -11.74 11.69
C MET A 70 -11.58 -12.31 13.11
N GLU A 71 -11.32 -13.61 13.33
CA GLU A 71 -11.56 -14.24 14.62
C GLU A 71 -10.58 -13.73 15.68
N GLU A 72 -11.13 -13.13 16.73
CA GLU A 72 -10.42 -12.40 17.80
C GLU A 72 -9.35 -13.25 18.51
N GLN A 73 -9.54 -14.58 18.54
CA GLN A 73 -8.61 -15.54 19.15
C GLN A 73 -7.26 -15.61 18.42
N HIS A 74 -7.21 -15.29 17.13
CA HIS A 74 -5.99 -15.34 16.30
C HIS A 74 -5.25 -13.98 16.18
N TRP A 75 -5.83 -12.89 16.70
CA TRP A 75 -5.21 -11.54 16.66
C TRP A 75 -3.96 -11.43 17.52
N PHE A 76 -3.93 -12.11 18.68
CA PHE A 76 -2.83 -12.04 19.64
C PHE A 76 -1.84 -13.22 19.53
N HIS A 77 -2.20 -14.27 18.79
CA HIS A 77 -1.34 -15.44 18.54
C HIS A 77 -0.51 -15.31 17.25
N GLY A 78 -0.44 -14.10 16.66
CA GLY A 78 0.37 -13.82 15.47
C GLY A 78 -0.14 -14.47 14.18
N GLY A 79 -1.37 -14.99 14.17
CA GLY A 79 -1.80 -15.98 13.18
C GLY A 79 -2.35 -15.44 11.86
N HIS A 80 -3.16 -14.38 11.82
CA HIS A 80 -3.92 -14.08 10.59
C HIS A 80 -3.97 -12.62 10.13
N LEU A 81 -4.11 -11.62 11.01
CA LEU A 81 -4.07 -10.20 10.56
C LEU A 81 -2.63 -9.70 10.27
N GLY A 82 -1.64 -10.31 10.94
CA GLY A 82 -0.23 -10.18 10.58
C GLY A 82 0.06 -10.86 9.24
N CYS A 83 -0.65 -11.95 8.93
CA CYS A 83 -0.41 -12.75 7.74
C CYS A 83 -0.83 -12.01 6.48
N GLN A 84 -2.01 -11.37 6.42
CA GLN A 84 -2.41 -10.63 5.21
C GLN A 84 -1.44 -9.50 4.88
N ILE A 85 -1.09 -8.66 5.87
CA ILE A 85 -0.19 -7.53 5.64
C ILE A 85 1.25 -7.99 5.33
N GLN A 86 1.62 -9.21 5.73
CA GLN A 86 2.89 -9.85 5.37
C GLN A 86 2.82 -10.61 4.04
N SER A 87 1.66 -11.12 3.65
CA SER A 87 1.48 -11.96 2.47
C SER A 87 1.32 -11.12 1.22
N VAL A 88 0.60 -10.00 1.31
CA VAL A 88 0.39 -9.12 0.15
C VAL A 88 1.70 -8.43 -0.27
N ASN A 89 1.81 -8.14 -1.56
CA ASN A 89 2.96 -7.50 -2.17
C ASN A 89 3.19 -6.07 -1.69
N TRP A 90 2.12 -5.31 -1.44
CA TRP A 90 2.18 -3.96 -0.89
C TRP A 90 0.91 -3.58 -0.13
N GLN A 91 0.98 -2.49 0.63
CA GLN A 91 -0.14 -1.98 1.40
C GLN A 91 -0.68 -0.72 0.73
N ILE A 92 -1.99 -0.61 0.60
CA ILE A 92 -2.66 0.58 0.08
C ILE A 92 -3.56 1.13 1.18
N ALA A 93 -3.44 2.42 1.49
CA ALA A 93 -4.22 3.06 2.53
C ALA A 93 -4.71 4.44 2.10
N ASN A 94 -5.98 4.72 2.38
CA ASN A 94 -6.56 6.05 2.32
C ASN A 94 -6.94 6.48 3.74
N VAL A 95 -6.21 7.45 4.30
CA VAL A 95 -6.36 7.86 5.70
C VAL A 95 -7.09 9.19 5.81
N SER A 96 -8.03 9.26 6.75
CA SER A 96 -8.83 10.46 7.02
C SER A 96 -8.45 11.20 8.30
N THR A 97 -7.60 10.61 9.15
CA THR A 97 -7.19 11.23 10.42
C THR A 97 -5.67 11.34 10.54
N PRO A 98 -5.14 12.41 11.17
CA PRO A 98 -3.71 12.54 11.42
C PRO A 98 -3.15 11.40 12.28
N ALA A 99 -3.95 10.88 13.22
CA ALA A 99 -3.56 9.74 14.06
C ALA A 99 -3.33 8.48 13.22
N ASN A 100 -4.22 8.17 12.26
CA ASN A 100 -4.04 7.02 11.36
C ASN A 100 -2.78 7.18 10.51
N TYR A 101 -2.53 8.38 9.99
CA TYR A 101 -1.31 8.67 9.23
C TYR A 101 -0.04 8.47 10.08
N PHE A 102 -0.03 9.00 11.31
CA PHE A 102 1.07 8.83 12.26
C PHE A 102 1.37 7.35 12.55
N HIS A 103 0.33 6.55 12.81
CA HIS A 103 0.50 5.13 13.08
C HIS A 103 0.97 4.35 11.85
N LEU A 104 0.53 4.69 10.64
CA LEU A 104 1.01 4.08 9.40
C LEU A 104 2.51 4.29 9.18
N LEU A 105 3.00 5.53 9.34
CA LEU A 105 4.42 5.83 9.17
C LEU A 105 5.28 5.08 10.18
N ARG A 106 4.86 5.06 11.45
CA ARG A 106 5.58 4.32 12.51
C ARG A 106 5.58 2.82 12.24
N ARG A 107 4.47 2.28 11.75
CA ARG A 107 4.32 0.86 11.43
C ARG A 107 5.32 0.40 10.38
N GLN A 108 5.66 1.23 9.40
CA GLN A 108 6.67 0.90 8.37
C GLN A 108 8.08 0.68 8.93
N VAL A 109 8.43 1.38 10.01
CA VAL A 109 9.76 1.28 10.65
C VAL A 109 9.78 0.27 11.79
N HIS A 110 8.70 0.23 12.58
CA HIS A 110 8.60 -0.59 13.80
C HIS A 110 8.52 -2.10 13.53
N ARG A 111 8.01 -2.51 12.36
CA ARG A 111 7.90 -3.94 12.02
C ARG A 111 9.27 -4.57 11.75
N GLU A 112 9.36 -5.89 11.90
CA GLU A 112 10.58 -6.66 11.61
C GLU A 112 10.75 -6.98 10.11
N PHE A 113 9.70 -6.78 9.31
CA PHE A 113 9.70 -6.97 7.86
C PHE A 113 9.46 -5.64 7.13
N ARG A 114 9.67 -5.63 5.81
CA ARG A 114 9.49 -4.42 4.98
C ARG A 114 8.58 -4.74 3.79
N LYS A 115 7.49 -3.99 3.69
CA LYS A 115 6.56 -4.00 2.56
C LYS A 115 6.34 -2.56 2.09
N PRO A 116 6.15 -2.31 0.79
CA PRO A 116 5.77 -0.99 0.31
C PRO A 116 4.44 -0.54 0.96
N LEU A 117 4.29 0.78 1.12
CA LEU A 117 3.09 1.45 1.63
C LEU A 117 2.70 2.60 0.72
#